data_AF-A0A7V2S7Q7-F1
#
_entry.id   AF-A0A7V2S7Q7-F1
#
_cell.length_a   1.000
_cell.length_b   1.000
_cell.length_c   1.000
_cell.angle_alpha   90.00
_cell.angle_beta   90.00
_cell.angle_gamma   90.00
#
_symmetry.space_group_name_H-M   'P 1'
#
loop_
_entity.id
_entity.type
_entity.pdbx_description
1 polymer ?
#
loop_
_entity_poly.entity_id
_entity_poly.type
_entity_poly.pdbx_seq_one_letter_code
_entity_poly.pdbx_strand_id
1 'polypeptide(L)'
;MINNRDPYSIFLTMGSIVLFLFMFWGIWHLSLSYQNPEQIEEQLKIWNKNKPNSYSYSILSGCMFGSETQVTVKNNREISYKNLDGNTNYTMRFKDMFTNAKRALIEASKVHIAYNKEYGFPEKISVDWNSNFSDDECFYRVDNFTVYKKFN
;
A
#
# COMPACT_ATOMS: atom_id res chain seq x y z
N MET A 1 -39.37 2.50 -34.38
CA MET A 1 -40.22 2.95 -33.27
C MET A 1 -40.54 1.74 -32.42
N ILE A 2 -40.02 1.65 -31.20
CA ILE A 2 -40.36 0.56 -30.27
C ILE A 2 -41.82 0.78 -29.85
N ASN A 3 -42.69 -0.18 -30.14
CA ASN A 3 -44.11 -0.09 -29.82
C ASN A 3 -44.30 -0.32 -28.31
N ASN A 4 -44.56 0.75 -27.56
CA ASN A 4 -44.56 0.76 -26.10
C ASN A 4 -45.75 0.02 -25.45
N ARG A 5 -46.52 -0.74 -26.24
CA ARG A 5 -47.69 -1.52 -25.82
C ARG A 5 -47.50 -3.03 -25.97
N ASP A 6 -46.34 -3.47 -26.45
CA ASP A 6 -46.03 -4.89 -26.57
C ASP A 6 -45.42 -5.41 -25.25
N PRO A 7 -46.02 -6.42 -24.59
CA PRO A 7 -45.48 -6.97 -23.34
C PRO A 7 -44.02 -7.44 -23.50
N TYR A 8 -43.59 -7.89 -24.68
CA TYR A 8 -42.22 -8.30 -24.92
C TYR A 8 -41.23 -7.11 -24.91
N SER A 9 -41.65 -5.90 -25.28
CA SER A 9 -40.80 -4.71 -25.19
C SER A 9 -40.57 -4.26 -23.75
N ILE A 10 -41.57 -4.48 -22.88
CA ILE A 10 -41.47 -4.19 -21.44
C ILE A 10 -40.47 -5.17 -20.79
N PHE A 11 -40.53 -6.45 -21.12
CA PHE A 11 -39.56 -7.43 -20.60
C PHE A 11 -38.13 -7.17 -21.10
N LEU A 12 -37.96 -6.79 -22.37
CA LEU A 12 -36.65 -6.42 -22.93
C LEU A 12 -36.07 -5.17 -22.25
N THR A 13 -36.89 -4.14 -22.05
CA THR A 13 -36.44 -2.90 -21.39
C THR A 13 -36.08 -3.14 -19.93
N MET A 14 -36.93 -3.84 -19.15
CA MET A 14 -36.60 -4.18 -17.76
C MET A 14 -35.35 -5.07 -17.65
N GLY A 15 -35.23 -6.09 -18.51
CA GLY A 15 -34.04 -6.96 -18.54
C GLY A 15 -32.76 -6.20 -18.84
N SER A 16 -32.81 -5.25 -19.79
CA SER A 16 -31.66 -4.41 -20.12
C SER A 16 -31.24 -3.49 -18.97
N ILE A 17 -32.20 -2.88 -18.25
CA ILE A 17 -31.92 -2.02 -17.08
C ILE A 17 -31.21 -2.81 -15.97
N VAL A 18 -31.68 -4.03 -15.69
CA VAL A 18 -31.06 -4.90 -14.69
C VAL A 18 -29.63 -5.26 -15.08
N LEU A 19 -29.39 -5.61 -16.34
CA LEU A 19 -28.04 -5.90 -16.85
C LEU A 19 -27.11 -4.68 -16.73
N PHE A 20 -27.59 -3.47 -17.02
CA PHE A 20 -26.80 -2.25 -16.84
C PHE A 20 -26.44 -2.00 -15.38
N LEU A 21 -27.36 -2.26 -14.43
CA LEU A 21 -27.07 -2.14 -13.00
C LEU A 21 -26.01 -3.15 -12.55
N PHE A 22 -26.08 -4.40 -12.99
CA PHE A 22 -25.06 -5.43 -12.67
C PHE A 22 -23.70 -5.14 -13.33
N MET A 23 -23.68 -4.63 -14.56
CA MET A 23 -22.44 -4.21 -15.21
C MET A 23 -21.78 -3.03 -14.49
N PHE A 24 -22.56 -2.05 -14.01
CA PHE A 24 -22.02 -0.90 -13.27
C PHE A 24 -21.41 -1.32 -11.93
N TRP A 25 -22.03 -2.27 -11.22
CA TRP A 25 -21.47 -2.86 -10.00
C TRP A 25 -20.24 -3.72 -10.28
N GLY A 26 -20.24 -4.51 -11.35
CA GLY A 26 -19.11 -5.35 -11.75
C GLY A 26 -17.88 -4.53 -12.13
N ILE A 27 -18.06 -3.44 -12.87
CA ILE A 27 -16.97 -2.54 -13.29
C ILE A 27 -16.40 -1.76 -12.10
N TRP A 28 -17.25 -1.32 -11.16
CA TRP A 28 -16.80 -0.65 -9.92
C TRP A 28 -15.95 -1.57 -9.04
N HIS A 29 -16.33 -2.84 -8.89
CA HIS A 29 -15.54 -3.82 -8.15
C HIS A 29 -14.21 -4.19 -8.84
N LEU A 30 -14.15 -4.11 -10.17
CA LEU A 30 -12.93 -4.40 -10.91
C LEU A 30 -11.85 -3.30 -10.78
N SER A 31 -12.24 -2.05 -10.51
CA SER A 31 -11.30 -0.91 -10.47
C SER A 31 -10.53 -0.75 -9.15
N LEU A 32 -10.77 -1.60 -8.14
CA LEU A 32 -10.32 -1.35 -6.77
C LEU A 32 -9.03 -2.07 -6.34
N SER A 33 -8.39 -2.87 -7.20
CA SER A 33 -7.28 -3.74 -6.75
C SER A 33 -6.05 -3.77 -7.66
N TYR A 34 -5.90 -2.82 -8.58
CA TYR A 34 -4.66 -2.72 -9.37
C TYR A 34 -3.69 -1.76 -8.69
N GLN A 35 -2.72 -2.31 -7.96
CA GLN A 35 -1.61 -1.50 -7.45
C GLN A 35 -0.79 -1.03 -8.65
N ASN A 36 -0.62 0.28 -8.79
CA ASN A 36 0.08 0.86 -9.93
C ASN A 36 1.18 1.85 -9.47
N PRO A 37 2.17 2.15 -10.32
CA PRO A 37 3.24 3.08 -9.97
C PRO A 37 2.72 4.47 -9.58
N GLU A 38 1.61 4.91 -10.19
CA GLU A 38 0.99 6.22 -9.91
C GLU A 38 0.48 6.31 -8.46
N GLN A 39 -0.14 5.25 -7.94
CA GLN A 39 -0.60 5.16 -6.56
C GLN A 39 0.57 5.31 -5.59
N ILE A 40 1.73 4.70 -5.87
CA ILE A 40 2.90 4.87 -5.02
C ILE A 40 3.35 6.33 -4.99
N GLU A 41 3.38 7.01 -6.14
CA GLU A 41 3.77 8.42 -6.21
C GLU A 41 2.77 9.33 -5.50
N GLU A 42 1.47 9.03 -5.59
CA GLU A 42 0.44 9.75 -4.85
C GLU A 42 0.62 9.59 -3.33
N GLN A 43 0.83 8.38 -2.86
CA GLN A 43 1.06 8.09 -1.44
C GLN A 43 2.36 8.73 -0.93
N LEU A 44 3.42 8.75 -1.77
CA LEU A 44 4.65 9.48 -1.46
C LEU A 44 4.41 11.00 -1.33
N LYS A 45 3.54 11.59 -2.16
CA LYS A 45 3.14 13.00 -2.02
C LYS A 45 2.37 13.25 -0.73
N ILE A 46 1.42 12.36 -0.39
CA ILE A 46 0.64 12.44 0.85
C ILE A 46 1.60 12.38 2.05
N TRP A 47 2.52 11.42 2.07
CA TRP A 47 3.54 11.31 3.10
C TRP A 47 4.39 12.57 3.22
N ASN A 48 4.93 13.08 2.13
CA ASN A 48 5.76 14.28 2.18
C ASN A 48 5.01 15.53 2.67
N LYS A 49 3.70 15.60 2.39
CA LYS A 49 2.83 16.71 2.82
C LYS A 49 2.41 16.60 4.28
N ASN A 50 2.07 15.40 4.74
CA ASN A 50 1.43 15.16 6.03
C ASN A 50 2.38 14.63 7.10
N LYS A 51 3.64 14.28 6.76
CA LYS A 51 4.58 13.72 7.73
C LYS A 51 4.75 14.64 8.95
N PRO A 52 4.70 14.11 10.18
CA PRO A 52 4.93 14.91 11.37
C PRO A 52 6.37 15.40 11.46
N ASN A 53 6.58 16.52 12.15
CA ASN A 53 7.94 17.03 12.39
C ASN A 53 8.77 16.14 13.33
N SER A 54 8.11 15.40 14.23
CA SER A 54 8.74 14.53 15.20
C SER A 54 7.90 13.27 15.39
N TYR A 55 8.50 12.10 15.17
CA TYR A 55 7.84 10.81 15.24
C TYR A 55 8.87 9.69 15.43
N SER A 56 8.42 8.51 15.83
CA SER A 56 9.25 7.30 15.86
C SER A 56 8.49 6.12 15.29
N TYR A 57 9.22 5.13 14.80
CA TYR A 57 8.65 3.90 14.26
C TYR A 57 9.69 2.78 14.30
N SER A 58 9.20 1.54 14.22
CA SER A 58 9.98 0.34 13.94
C SER A 58 9.65 -0.16 12.54
N ILE A 59 10.63 -0.62 11.77
CA ILE A 59 10.39 -1.39 10.55
C ILE A 59 10.94 -2.79 10.75
N LEU A 60 10.06 -3.79 10.67
CA LEU A 60 10.41 -5.19 10.55
C LEU A 60 10.49 -5.55 9.06
N SER A 61 11.63 -6.03 8.60
CA SER A 61 11.84 -6.41 7.20
C SER A 61 12.65 -7.67 7.03
N GLY A 62 12.30 -8.49 6.05
CA GLY A 62 12.99 -9.76 5.80
C GLY A 62 12.37 -10.52 4.64
N CYS A 63 13.00 -11.63 4.26
CA CYS A 63 12.35 -12.64 3.41
C CYS A 63 12.24 -13.93 4.21
N MET A 64 13.37 -14.62 4.42
CA MET A 64 13.44 -15.78 5.31
C MET A 64 13.56 -15.39 6.80
N PHE A 65 14.41 -14.40 7.10
CA PHE A 65 14.62 -13.90 8.46
C PHE A 65 14.31 -12.41 8.52
N GLY A 66 13.61 -12.01 9.59
CA GLY A 66 13.28 -10.62 9.87
C GLY A 66 14.41 -9.90 10.59
N SER A 67 14.56 -8.62 10.27
CA SER A 67 15.40 -7.66 10.97
C SER A 67 14.55 -6.46 11.37
N GLU A 68 14.75 -5.92 12.57
CA GLU A 68 14.02 -4.75 13.05
C GLU A 68 14.92 -3.53 13.18
N THR A 69 14.57 -2.47 12.46
CA THR A 69 15.18 -1.15 12.58
C THR A 69 14.23 -0.20 13.31
N GLN A 70 14.68 0.39 14.42
CA GLN A 70 13.98 1.49 15.08
C GLN A 70 14.53 2.84 14.61
N VAL A 71 13.64 3.76 14.25
CA VAL A 71 13.98 5.10 13.78
C VAL A 71 13.25 6.13 14.63
N THR A 72 13.99 7.14 15.08
CA THR A 72 13.41 8.33 15.72
C THR A 72 13.75 9.57 14.91
N VAL A 73 12.73 10.35 14.60
CA VAL A 73 12.82 11.64 13.93
C VAL A 73 12.42 12.74 14.92
N LYS A 74 13.29 13.73 15.10
CA LYS A 74 12.98 14.94 15.90
C LYS A 74 13.30 16.18 15.07
N ASN A 75 12.35 17.11 15.01
CA ASN A 75 12.49 18.38 14.28
C ASN A 75 12.95 18.17 12.82
N ASN A 76 12.32 17.24 12.11
CA ASN A 76 12.66 16.84 10.73
C ASN A 76 14.06 16.28 10.52
N ARG A 77 14.78 15.92 11.60
CA ARG A 77 16.07 15.25 11.53
C ARG A 77 15.93 13.84 12.08
N GLU A 78 16.42 12.86 11.32
CA GLU A 78 16.60 11.49 11.81
C GLU A 78 17.73 11.52 12.84
N ILE A 79 17.43 11.13 14.09
CA ILE A 79 18.35 11.29 15.23
C ILE A 79 18.81 9.98 15.84
N SER A 80 18.14 8.86 15.55
CA SER A 80 18.50 7.56 16.11
C SER A 80 18.13 6.43 15.17
N TYR A 81 19.07 5.51 14.99
CA TYR A 81 18.90 4.23 14.34
C TYR A 81 19.34 3.16 15.33
N LYS A 82 18.46 2.21 15.61
CA LYS A 82 18.81 1.05 16.40
C LYS A 82 18.34 -0.19 15.66
N ASN A 83 19.29 -0.94 15.10
CA ASN A 83 19.02 -2.29 14.65
C ASN A 83 18.99 -3.19 15.88
N LEU A 84 17.88 -3.89 16.08
CA LEU A 84 17.71 -4.78 17.22
C LEU A 84 18.52 -6.08 17.06
N ASP A 85 18.92 -6.39 15.84
CA ASP A 85 19.61 -7.63 15.48
C ASP A 85 21.15 -7.50 15.54
N GLY A 86 21.66 -6.34 15.98
CA GLY A 86 23.10 -6.08 16.14
C GLY A 86 23.87 -5.83 14.84
N ASN A 87 23.28 -6.08 13.67
CA ASN A 87 23.87 -5.78 12.37
C ASN A 87 23.68 -4.30 12.04
N THR A 88 24.76 -3.50 12.04
CA THR A 88 24.70 -2.05 11.79
C THR A 88 24.71 -1.66 10.31
N ASN A 89 24.90 -2.61 9.39
CA ASN A 89 25.15 -2.29 7.98
C ASN A 89 23.89 -2.02 7.15
N TYR A 90 22.72 -2.41 7.65
CA TYR A 90 21.45 -2.19 6.94
C TYR A 90 20.45 -1.51 7.86
N THR A 91 19.92 -0.36 7.44
CA THR A 91 18.91 0.42 8.17
C THR A 91 17.75 0.66 7.23
N MET A 92 16.60 0.08 7.53
CA MET A 92 15.40 0.24 6.72
C MET A 92 14.68 1.55 7.09
N ARG A 93 14.31 2.36 6.10
CA ARG A 93 13.52 3.59 6.29
C ARG A 93 12.31 3.64 5.36
N PHE A 94 11.40 4.60 5.59
CA PHE A 94 10.26 4.81 4.70
C PHE A 94 10.65 5.06 3.24
N LYS A 95 11.74 5.80 2.98
CA LYS A 95 12.25 5.99 1.62
C LYS A 95 12.58 4.65 0.95
N ASP A 96 13.20 3.75 1.71
CA ASP A 96 13.59 2.43 1.25
C ASP A 96 12.35 1.54 1.03
N MET A 97 11.32 1.68 1.86
CA MET A 97 10.01 1.02 1.66
C MET A 97 9.33 1.46 0.37
N PHE A 98 9.26 2.77 0.09
CA PHE A 98 8.72 3.27 -1.18
C PHE A 98 9.52 2.78 -2.38
N THR A 99 10.84 2.68 -2.25
CA THR A 99 11.72 2.16 -3.32
C THR A 99 11.46 0.68 -3.57
N ASN A 100 11.37 -0.13 -2.51
CA ASN A 100 11.07 -1.56 -2.61
C ASN A 100 9.67 -1.82 -3.14
N ALA A 101 8.68 -1.00 -2.78
CA ALA A 101 7.33 -1.06 -3.33
C ALA A 101 7.33 -0.83 -4.86
N LYS A 102 8.06 0.18 -5.35
CA LYS A 102 8.20 0.44 -6.79
C LYS A 102 8.86 -0.72 -7.52
N ARG A 103 9.95 -1.26 -6.95
CA ARG A 103 10.64 -2.42 -7.52
C ARG A 103 9.72 -3.64 -7.60
N ALA A 104 9.02 -3.95 -6.51
CA ALA A 104 8.12 -5.09 -6.44
C ALA A 104 6.95 -4.98 -7.45
N LEU A 105 6.43 -3.79 -7.73
CA LEU A 105 5.41 -3.61 -8.78
C LEU A 105 5.91 -3.93 -10.20
N ILE A 106 7.22 -3.84 -10.45
CA ILE A 106 7.81 -4.04 -11.78
C ILE A 106 8.27 -5.49 -11.93
N GLU A 107 8.88 -6.04 -10.88
CA GLU A 107 9.67 -7.28 -10.97
C GLU A 107 9.00 -8.49 -10.32
N ALA A 108 8.10 -8.30 -9.35
CA ALA A 108 7.52 -9.40 -8.59
C ALA A 108 6.34 -10.05 -9.30
N SER A 109 6.18 -11.37 -9.10
CA SER A 109 4.97 -12.09 -9.55
C SER A 109 3.72 -11.53 -8.87
N LYS A 110 3.82 -11.22 -7.56
CA LYS A 110 2.73 -10.65 -6.79
C LYS A 110 3.24 -9.69 -5.73
N VAL A 111 2.54 -8.57 -5.58
CA VAL A 111 2.81 -7.60 -4.53
C VAL A 111 1.51 -7.11 -3.90
N HIS A 112 1.55 -6.91 -2.59
CA HIS A 112 0.49 -6.30 -1.82
C HIS A 112 1.06 -5.21 -0.91
N ILE A 113 0.63 -3.97 -1.14
CA ILE A 113 1.00 -2.81 -0.35
C ILE A 113 -0.23 -2.26 0.39
N ALA A 114 -0.14 -2.12 1.71
CA ALA A 114 -1.11 -1.40 2.52
C ALA A 114 -0.49 -0.09 3.01
N TYR A 115 -1.25 1.01 2.91
CA TYR A 115 -0.81 2.34 3.31
C TYR A 115 -1.53 2.82 4.56
N ASN A 116 -0.82 3.58 5.39
CA ASN A 116 -1.41 4.30 6.50
C ASN A 116 -2.40 5.35 5.96
N LYS A 117 -3.64 5.31 6.43
CA LYS A 117 -4.72 6.17 5.92
C LYS A 117 -4.52 7.66 6.23
N GLU A 118 -3.81 7.99 7.29
CA GLU A 118 -3.63 9.37 7.76
C GLU A 118 -2.40 10.03 7.12
N TYR A 119 -1.28 9.29 7.09
CA TYR A 119 0.03 9.79 6.70
C TYR A 119 0.51 9.26 5.34
N GLY A 120 -0.12 8.25 4.74
CA GLY A 120 0.22 7.76 3.39
C GLY A 120 1.55 7.01 3.25
N PHE A 121 2.23 6.69 4.35
CA PHE A 121 3.41 5.80 4.28
C PHE A 121 2.98 4.33 4.10
N PRO A 122 3.80 3.46 3.49
CA PRO A 122 3.50 2.04 3.41
C PRO A 122 3.58 1.41 4.81
N GLU A 123 2.47 0.89 5.34
CA GLU A 123 2.42 0.17 6.61
C GLU A 123 2.87 -1.27 6.45
N LYS A 124 2.50 -1.89 5.34
CA LYS A 124 2.83 -3.27 5.03
C LYS A 124 3.11 -3.42 3.54
N ILE A 125 4.17 -4.13 3.21
CA ILE A 125 4.48 -4.58 1.86
C ILE A 125 4.76 -6.08 1.96
N SER A 126 4.05 -6.87 1.17
CA SER A 126 4.30 -8.30 0.98
C SER A 126 4.61 -8.54 -0.50
N VAL A 127 5.72 -9.20 -0.77
CA VAL A 127 6.24 -9.45 -2.11
C VAL A 127 6.47 -10.94 -2.26
N ASP A 128 5.95 -11.49 -3.34
CA ASP A 128 6.20 -12.85 -3.82
C ASP A 128 6.89 -12.67 -5.19
N TRP A 129 8.21 -12.91 -5.22
CA TRP A 129 9.01 -12.62 -6.40
C TRP A 129 8.73 -13.64 -7.49
N ASN A 130 8.60 -14.91 -7.12
CA ASN A 130 8.31 -16.01 -8.02
C ASN A 130 7.25 -16.94 -7.43
N SER A 131 6.10 -16.98 -8.10
CA SER A 131 4.95 -17.80 -7.68
C SER A 131 5.21 -19.32 -7.65
N ASN A 132 6.38 -19.77 -8.11
CA ASN A 132 6.77 -21.18 -8.11
C ASN A 132 7.72 -21.54 -6.95
N PHE A 133 8.25 -20.59 -6.19
CA PHE A 133 9.18 -20.83 -5.09
C PHE A 133 8.69 -20.13 -3.81
N SER A 134 8.42 -20.89 -2.75
CA SER A 134 7.89 -20.31 -1.49
C SER A 134 8.95 -19.57 -0.67
N ASP A 135 10.25 -19.85 -0.86
CA ASP A 135 11.29 -19.28 0.00
C ASP A 135 11.74 -17.86 -0.41
N ASP A 136 11.11 -17.25 -1.41
CA ASP A 136 11.45 -15.89 -1.88
C ASP A 136 10.51 -14.80 -1.35
N GLU A 137 9.53 -15.16 -0.53
CA GLU A 137 8.54 -14.24 -0.02
C GLU A 137 9.18 -13.20 0.91
N CYS A 138 9.15 -11.93 0.50
CA CYS A 138 9.69 -10.82 1.27
C CYS A 138 8.58 -9.98 1.89
N PHE A 139 8.86 -9.43 3.07
CA PHE A 139 7.93 -8.57 3.79
C PHE A 139 8.62 -7.36 4.40
N TYR A 140 7.84 -6.28 4.51
CA TYR A 140 8.19 -5.06 5.19
C TYR A 140 6.97 -4.59 5.98
N ARG A 141 7.12 -4.33 7.28
CA ARG A 141 6.03 -3.90 8.15
C ARG A 141 6.48 -2.80 9.08
N VAL A 142 5.62 -1.79 9.26
CA VAL A 142 5.82 -0.70 10.20
C VAL A 142 5.10 -1.03 11.49
N ASP A 143 5.82 -1.02 12.60
CA ASP A 143 5.31 -1.23 13.93
C ASP A 143 5.60 0.02 14.80
N ASN A 144 4.85 0.20 15.90
CA ASN A 144 5.09 1.24 16.90
C ASN A 144 5.16 2.70 16.39
N PHE A 145 4.46 3.02 15.28
CA PHE A 145 4.43 4.39 14.77
C PHE A 145 3.80 5.34 15.79
N THR A 146 4.58 6.31 16.26
CA THR A 146 4.17 7.25 17.32
C THR A 146 4.55 8.67 16.92
N VAL A 147 3.59 9.58 17.02
CA VAL A 147 3.80 11.01 16.74
C VAL A 147 4.05 11.77 18.04
N TYR A 148 5.11 12.57 18.07
CA TYR A 148 5.41 13.44 19.21
C TYR A 148 4.83 14.82 18.97
N LYS A 149 3.95 15.28 19.86
CA LYS A 149 3.47 16.67 19.84
C LYS A 149 4.61 17.61 20.23
N LYS A 150 4.72 18.76 19.56
CA LYS A 150 5.52 19.88 20.08
C LYS A 150 4.85 20.32 21.39
N PHE A 151 5.58 20.25 22.50
CA PHE A 151 5.26 21.08 23.65
C PHE A 151 5.64 22.51 23.25
N ASN A 152 4.63 23.38 23.16
CA ASN A 152 4.83 24.83 23.01
C ASN A 152 5.44 25.40 24.29
#